data_AF-A0A178ELH1-F1
#
_entry.id   AF-A0A178ELH1-F1
#
_cell.length_a   1.000
_cell.length_b   1.000
_cell.length_c   1.000
_cell.angle_alpha   90.00
_cell.angle_beta   90.00
_cell.angle_gamma   90.00
#
_symmetry.space_group_name_H-M   'P 1'
#
loop_
_entity.id
_entity.type
_entity.pdbx_description
1 polymer ?
#
loop_
_entity_poly.entity_id
_entity_poly.type
_entity_poly.pdbx_seq_one_letter_code
_entity_poly.pdbx_strand_id
1 'polypeptide(L)'
;MGTPTRLLFPSLPAEARNLIYSHLSTPDGGSVATNTGLPLQSKTYKCNQSTTKISPVHFGSIGLLGLQKYDYLEAHEYYTWLLGNHVELQIRVILGGRVNNFVQAHWDKAMEGHLRKLQKTQPWLTGVSTYDIHILWDSKDVRLQSKKKKKTIGDVPDAMTKTLTLLMREGLKKREGRVNLRLYLESRFSAMLSFSQIQFSSADYLSRVETLDGFREYNAELLVPLNQKEPREQWVPHSIATRYAVLVVKEESVETSFARPWKRLWFKKKG
;
A
#
# COMPACT_ATOMS: atom_id res chain seq x y z
N MET A 1 39.78 19.87 9.31
CA MET A 1 40.43 18.60 8.91
C MET A 1 39.33 17.57 8.77
N GLY A 2 39.14 16.96 7.59
CA GLY A 2 38.10 15.96 7.38
C GLY A 2 38.43 14.67 8.15
N THR A 3 37.48 14.11 8.88
CA THR A 3 37.60 12.78 9.47
C THR A 3 37.81 11.75 8.34
N PRO A 4 38.74 10.80 8.49
CA PRO A 4 38.96 9.78 7.48
C PRO A 4 37.70 8.91 7.33
N THR A 5 37.16 8.86 6.12
CA THR A 5 36.00 8.02 5.77
C THR A 5 36.33 6.55 6.07
N ARG A 6 35.43 5.88 6.79
CA ARG A 6 35.61 4.46 7.15
C ARG A 6 35.00 3.57 6.05
N LEU A 7 35.60 2.41 5.84
CA LEU A 7 35.16 1.42 4.84
C LEU A 7 34.84 0.10 5.53
N LEU A 8 33.67 -0.48 5.24
CA LEU A 8 33.32 -1.85 5.64
C LEU A 8 33.88 -2.87 4.66
N PHE A 9 33.87 -2.54 3.38
CA PHE A 9 34.23 -3.44 2.28
C PHE A 9 35.26 -2.77 1.35
N PRO A 10 36.48 -2.50 1.85
CA PRO A 10 37.47 -1.70 1.11
C PRO A 10 37.93 -2.36 -0.19
N SER A 11 37.84 -3.69 -0.29
CA SER A 11 38.23 -4.46 -1.47
C SER A 11 37.08 -4.69 -2.47
N LEU A 12 35.83 -4.39 -2.10
CA LEU A 12 34.70 -4.62 -2.99
C LEU A 12 34.47 -3.41 -3.89
N PRO A 13 34.34 -3.61 -5.22
CA PRO A 13 33.92 -2.53 -6.11
C PRO A 13 32.45 -2.15 -5.86
N ALA A 14 32.04 -0.97 -6.31
CA ALA A 14 30.71 -0.42 -6.04
C ALA A 14 29.58 -1.31 -6.58
N GLU A 15 29.79 -1.97 -7.72
CA GLU A 15 28.82 -2.88 -8.31
C GLU A 15 28.56 -4.10 -7.42
N ALA A 16 29.62 -4.65 -6.80
CA ALA A 16 29.49 -5.77 -5.86
C ALA A 16 28.77 -5.33 -4.57
N ARG A 17 29.00 -4.10 -4.11
CA ARG A 17 28.28 -3.54 -2.96
C ARG A 17 26.78 -3.38 -3.23
N ASN A 18 26.39 -2.96 -4.45
CA ASN A 18 24.98 -2.89 -4.84
C ASN A 18 24.25 -4.23 -4.77
N LEU A 19 24.94 -5.35 -5.06
CA LEU A 19 24.37 -6.69 -4.90
C LEU A 19 24.09 -7.01 -3.42
N ILE A 20 24.98 -6.61 -2.51
CA ILE A 20 24.77 -6.73 -1.07
C ILE A 20 23.57 -5.89 -0.65
N TYR A 21 23.49 -4.64 -1.10
CA TYR A 21 22.38 -3.74 -0.79
C TYR A 21 21.03 -4.31 -1.25
N SER A 22 20.99 -4.89 -2.45
CA SER A 22 19.82 -5.57 -3.00
C SER A 22 19.42 -6.78 -2.18
N HIS A 23 20.38 -7.64 -1.83
CA HIS A 23 20.12 -8.79 -0.99
C HIS A 23 19.55 -8.39 0.38
N LEU A 24 20.14 -7.38 1.04
CA LEU A 24 19.71 -6.88 2.34
C LEU A 24 18.36 -6.17 2.33
N SER A 25 17.86 -5.76 1.16
CA SER A 25 16.62 -4.97 1.03
C SER A 25 15.49 -5.73 0.36
N THR A 26 15.71 -7.01 0.07
CA THR A 26 14.68 -7.89 -0.48
C THR A 26 13.84 -8.44 0.67
N PRO A 27 12.50 -8.25 0.66
CA PRO A 27 11.65 -8.79 1.70
C PRO A 27 11.70 -10.33 1.68
N ASP A 28 12.24 -10.93 2.74
CA ASP A 28 12.08 -12.36 3.00
C ASP A 28 10.79 -12.60 3.82
N GLY A 29 10.40 -13.87 4.00
CA GLY A 29 9.16 -14.22 4.70
C GLY A 29 9.08 -13.77 6.17
N GLY A 30 10.17 -13.24 6.74
CA GLY A 30 10.24 -12.72 8.11
C GLY A 30 10.55 -11.22 8.21
N SER A 31 10.88 -10.55 7.10
CA SER A 31 11.28 -9.14 7.08
C SER A 31 10.09 -8.23 7.42
N VAL A 32 10.28 -7.38 8.43
CA VAL A 32 9.28 -6.41 8.86
C VAL A 32 9.56 -5.07 8.22
N ALA A 33 8.55 -4.51 7.54
CA ALA A 33 8.63 -3.17 6.96
C ALA A 33 8.90 -2.13 8.06
N THR A 34 9.87 -1.25 7.83
CA THR A 34 10.25 -0.17 8.76
C THR A 34 10.40 1.15 8.03
N ASN A 35 10.21 2.26 8.73
CA ASN A 35 10.48 3.61 8.24
C ASN A 35 11.73 4.23 8.88
N THR A 36 12.49 3.43 9.62
CA THR A 36 13.66 3.90 10.39
C THR A 36 14.78 4.33 9.44
N GLY A 37 15.32 5.53 9.64
CA GLY A 37 16.38 6.07 8.78
C GLY A 37 15.88 6.71 7.49
N LEU A 38 14.57 6.72 7.21
CA LEU A 38 14.01 7.46 6.08
C LEU A 38 13.76 8.95 6.43
N PRO A 39 13.96 9.89 5.48
CA PRO A 39 13.74 11.32 5.69
C PRO A 39 12.32 11.71 6.06
N LEU A 40 11.35 11.00 5.47
CA LEU A 40 9.94 11.24 5.69
C LEU A 40 9.40 10.22 6.69
N GLN A 41 9.00 10.72 7.84
CA GLN A 41 8.17 9.97 8.79
C GLN A 41 6.72 9.92 8.31
N SER A 42 5.89 9.08 8.95
CA SER A 42 4.50 8.94 8.56
C SER A 42 3.73 10.27 8.68
N LYS A 43 3.04 10.69 7.62
CA LYS A 43 2.19 11.88 7.62
C LYS A 43 0.72 11.49 7.61
N THR A 44 -0.08 12.22 8.38
CA THR A 44 -1.52 12.00 8.47
C THR A 44 -2.26 13.22 7.97
N TYR A 45 -3.17 13.01 7.03
CA TYR A 45 -4.06 14.02 6.45
C TYR A 45 -5.49 13.71 6.86
N LYS A 46 -6.15 14.69 7.48
CA LYS A 46 -7.54 14.58 7.89
C LYS A 46 -8.40 15.38 6.93
N CYS A 47 -9.37 14.71 6.32
CA CYS A 47 -10.48 15.32 5.60
C CYS A 47 -11.77 15.07 6.39
N ASN A 48 -12.85 15.80 6.09
CA ASN A 48 -14.11 15.74 6.84
C ASN A 48 -14.62 14.31 7.10
N GLN A 49 -14.42 13.41 6.14
CA GLN A 49 -14.95 12.05 6.18
C GLN A 49 -13.89 10.96 6.04
N SER A 50 -12.62 11.33 5.98
CA SER A 50 -11.54 10.37 5.82
C SER A 50 -10.25 10.79 6.51
N THR A 51 -9.48 9.81 6.92
CA THR A 51 -8.12 10.00 7.42
C THR A 51 -7.17 9.20 6.54
N THR A 52 -6.22 9.87 5.90
CA THR A 52 -5.20 9.25 5.06
C THR A 52 -3.85 9.34 5.76
N LYS A 53 -3.21 8.21 6.02
CA LYS A 53 -1.84 8.11 6.52
C LYS A 53 -0.94 7.64 5.40
N ILE A 54 0.11 8.40 5.08
CA ILE A 54 1.15 8.03 4.11
C ILE A 54 2.43 7.78 4.89
N SER A 55 3.04 6.61 4.70
CA SER A 55 4.30 6.23 5.33
C SER A 55 5.20 5.57 4.30
N PRO A 56 6.40 6.11 4.02
CA PRO A 56 7.38 5.34 3.29
C PRO A 56 7.95 4.27 4.22
N VAL A 57 8.25 3.11 3.65
CA VAL A 57 8.84 1.98 4.35
C VAL A 57 9.88 1.29 3.47
N HIS A 58 10.79 0.55 4.09
CA HIS A 58 11.69 -0.37 3.43
C HIS A 58 11.82 -1.67 4.23
N PHE A 59 12.42 -2.68 3.60
CA PHE A 59 12.80 -3.94 4.24
C PHE A 59 14.31 -4.07 4.44
N GLY A 60 15.04 -3.00 4.14
CA GLY A 60 16.49 -2.89 4.29
C GLY A 60 17.05 -2.98 5.72
N SER A 61 18.38 -3.15 5.80
CA SER A 61 19.13 -3.26 7.05
C SER A 61 19.22 -1.91 7.79
N ILE A 62 18.53 -1.81 8.93
CA ILE A 62 18.62 -0.66 9.85
C ILE A 62 20.05 -0.52 10.40
N GLY A 63 20.76 -1.64 10.61
CA GLY A 63 22.14 -1.62 11.09
C GLY A 63 23.06 -0.88 10.14
N LEU A 64 22.97 -1.16 8.84
CA LEU A 64 23.79 -0.51 7.81
C LEU A 64 23.46 0.98 7.68
N LEU A 65 22.18 1.36 7.74
CA LEU A 65 21.77 2.78 7.82
C LEU A 65 22.31 3.46 9.08
N GLY A 66 22.29 2.76 10.21
CA GLY A 66 22.78 3.26 11.48
C GLY A 66 24.28 3.56 11.52
N LEU A 67 25.07 3.05 10.56
CA LEU A 67 26.50 3.32 10.45
C LEU A 67 26.82 4.67 9.82
N GLN A 68 25.83 5.39 9.26
CA GLN A 68 26.02 6.74 8.72
C GLN A 68 26.61 7.70 9.76
N LYS A 69 26.19 7.58 11.03
CA LYS A 69 26.69 8.42 12.14
C LYS A 69 28.18 8.22 12.47
N TYR A 70 28.81 7.19 11.89
CA TYR A 70 30.23 6.87 12.08
C TYR A 70 31.04 7.08 10.79
N ASP A 71 30.52 7.83 9.82
CA ASP A 71 31.18 8.18 8.56
C ASP A 71 31.65 6.97 7.73
N TYR A 72 30.88 5.87 7.74
CA TYR A 72 31.11 4.75 6.82
C TYR A 72 30.59 5.10 5.42
N LEU A 73 31.42 4.89 4.40
CA LEU A 73 31.06 5.15 2.99
C LEU A 73 29.85 4.32 2.57
N GLU A 74 29.88 3.02 2.85
CA GLU A 74 28.86 2.07 2.42
C GLU A 74 27.49 2.37 3.05
N ALA A 75 27.47 2.97 4.24
CA ALA A 75 26.23 3.39 4.88
C ALA A 75 25.55 4.54 4.11
N HIS A 76 26.34 5.49 3.61
CA HIS A 76 25.85 6.62 2.81
C HIS A 76 25.45 6.19 1.39
N GLU A 77 26.24 5.31 0.77
CA GLU A 77 25.90 4.67 -0.50
C GLU A 77 24.61 3.88 -0.38
N TYR A 78 24.50 3.05 0.67
CA TYR A 78 23.33 2.23 0.91
C TYR A 78 22.06 3.06 1.10
N TYR A 79 22.13 4.13 1.89
CA TYR A 79 21.02 5.04 2.07
C TYR A 79 20.55 5.67 0.75
N THR A 80 21.48 6.16 -0.07
CA THR A 80 21.16 6.76 -1.37
C THR A 80 20.56 5.72 -2.32
N TRP A 81 21.16 4.54 -2.35
CA TRP A 81 20.68 3.40 -3.14
C TRP A 81 19.27 2.96 -2.70
N LEU A 82 19.00 2.91 -1.39
CA LEU A 82 17.73 2.51 -0.81
C LEU A 82 16.61 3.46 -1.26
N LEU A 83 16.81 4.77 -1.13
CA LEU A 83 15.85 5.79 -1.54
C LEU A 83 15.49 5.73 -3.03
N GLY A 84 16.41 5.25 -3.87
CA GLY A 84 16.20 5.13 -5.31
C GLY A 84 15.53 3.84 -5.76
N ASN A 85 15.61 2.76 -4.97
CA ASN A 85 15.30 1.41 -5.48
C ASN A 85 14.35 0.58 -4.61
N HIS A 86 14.40 0.70 -3.28
CA HIS A 86 13.78 -0.27 -2.36
C HIS A 86 12.92 0.38 -1.26
N VAL A 87 12.35 1.56 -1.55
CA VAL A 87 11.31 2.17 -0.73
C VAL A 87 9.93 1.89 -1.33
N GLU A 88 8.99 1.55 -0.46
CA GLU A 88 7.57 1.42 -0.78
C GLU A 88 6.77 2.50 -0.05
N LEU A 89 5.67 2.95 -0.65
CA LEU A 89 4.72 3.84 0.01
C LEU A 89 3.53 3.05 0.54
N GLN A 90 3.46 2.91 1.86
CA GLN A 90 2.28 2.41 2.54
C GLN A 90 1.29 3.54 2.79
N ILE A 91 0.11 3.42 2.22
CA ILE A 91 -0.97 4.40 2.35
C ILE A 91 -2.16 3.72 3.01
N ARG A 92 -2.64 4.29 4.12
CA ARG A 92 -3.84 3.81 4.80
C ARG A 92 -4.90 4.89 4.75
N VAL A 93 -6.08 4.56 4.22
CA VAL A 93 -7.24 5.45 4.18
C VAL A 93 -8.31 4.84 5.08
N ILE A 94 -8.77 5.60 6.06
CA ILE A 94 -9.97 5.26 6.83
C ILE A 94 -11.08 6.17 6.34
N LEU A 95 -12.11 5.61 5.72
CA LEU A 95 -13.27 6.34 5.22
C LEU A 95 -14.45 6.12 6.18
N GLY A 96 -14.74 7.15 6.99
CA GLY A 96 -15.83 7.14 7.98
C GLY A 96 -17.14 7.80 7.51
N GLY A 97 -17.10 8.47 6.35
CA GLY A 97 -18.22 9.25 5.83
C GLY A 97 -19.41 8.43 5.36
N ARG A 98 -20.59 9.05 5.35
CA ARG A 98 -21.77 8.48 4.66
C ARG A 98 -21.51 8.53 3.16
N VAL A 99 -21.72 7.41 2.44
CA VAL A 99 -21.50 7.31 0.98
C VAL A 99 -22.25 8.42 0.22
N ASN A 100 -23.45 8.77 0.67
CA ASN A 100 -24.28 9.83 0.09
C ASN A 100 -23.69 11.24 0.23
N ASN A 101 -22.85 11.48 1.24
CA ASN A 101 -22.27 12.77 1.55
C ASN A 101 -20.80 12.86 1.15
N PHE A 102 -20.20 11.74 0.74
CA PHE A 102 -18.82 11.70 0.31
C PHE A 102 -18.72 12.18 -1.14
N VAL A 103 -18.08 13.34 -1.33
CA VAL A 103 -17.86 13.93 -2.65
C VAL A 103 -16.43 13.64 -3.08
N GLN A 104 -16.26 12.63 -3.95
CA GLN A 104 -14.95 12.20 -4.46
C GLN A 104 -14.11 13.38 -4.97
N ALA A 105 -14.66 14.26 -5.80
CA ALA A 105 -13.93 15.39 -6.38
C ALA A 105 -13.37 16.37 -5.32
N HIS A 106 -14.06 16.55 -4.18
CA HIS A 106 -13.54 17.38 -3.10
C HIS A 106 -12.38 16.70 -2.38
N TRP A 107 -12.49 15.38 -2.19
CA TRP A 107 -11.41 14.59 -1.61
C TRP A 107 -10.19 14.56 -2.54
N ASP A 108 -10.39 14.38 -3.85
CA ASP A 108 -9.33 14.37 -4.86
C ASP A 108 -8.55 15.68 -4.82
N LYS A 109 -9.25 16.81 -4.91
CA LYS A 109 -8.63 18.15 -4.88
C LYS A 109 -7.86 18.41 -3.59
N ALA A 110 -8.39 17.99 -2.44
CA ALA A 110 -7.71 18.14 -1.16
C ALA A 110 -6.44 17.29 -1.11
N MET A 111 -6.53 16.01 -1.50
CA MET A 111 -5.42 15.08 -1.49
C MET A 111 -4.34 15.48 -2.50
N GLU A 112 -4.72 15.88 -3.71
CA GLU A 112 -3.80 16.47 -4.70
C GLU A 112 -3.00 17.63 -4.13
N GLY A 113 -3.66 18.56 -3.44
CA GLY A 113 -2.99 19.68 -2.78
C GLY A 113 -1.96 19.21 -1.74
N HIS A 114 -2.29 18.17 -0.97
CA HIS A 114 -1.37 17.58 0.00
C HIS A 114 -0.20 16.84 -0.67
N LEU A 115 -0.45 16.06 -1.71
CA LEU A 115 0.57 15.34 -2.46
C LEU A 115 1.52 16.30 -3.19
N ARG A 116 1.02 17.35 -3.83
CA ARG A 116 1.88 18.38 -4.45
C ARG A 116 2.77 19.09 -3.42
N LYS A 117 2.24 19.39 -2.23
CA LYS A 117 3.07 19.91 -1.12
C LYS A 117 4.12 18.90 -0.69
N LEU A 118 3.74 17.63 -0.57
CA LEU A 118 4.64 16.56 -0.18
C LEU A 118 5.78 16.39 -1.20
N GLN A 119 5.47 16.35 -2.50
CA GLN A 119 6.40 16.31 -3.61
C GLN A 119 7.43 17.44 -3.56
N LYS A 120 6.99 18.67 -3.27
CA LYS A 120 7.90 19.82 -3.14
C LYS A 120 8.87 19.65 -1.97
N THR A 121 8.38 19.17 -0.83
CA THR A 121 9.20 18.99 0.38
C THR A 121 10.07 17.74 0.36
N GLN A 122 9.68 16.72 -0.41
CA GLN A 122 10.31 15.39 -0.46
C GLN A 122 10.38 14.89 -1.92
N PRO A 123 11.25 15.47 -2.76
CA PRO A 123 11.25 15.18 -4.21
C PRO A 123 11.56 13.73 -4.57
N TRP A 124 12.31 13.03 -3.71
CA TRP A 124 12.70 11.63 -3.89
C TRP A 124 11.49 10.68 -3.95
N LEU A 125 10.35 11.05 -3.35
CA LEU A 125 9.11 10.25 -3.41
C LEU A 125 8.61 10.01 -4.84
N THR A 126 8.98 10.89 -5.77
CA THR A 126 8.62 10.73 -7.18
C THR A 126 9.30 9.54 -7.86
N GLY A 127 10.36 9.01 -7.25
CA GLY A 127 11.07 7.81 -7.68
C GLY A 127 10.55 6.52 -7.05
N VAL A 128 9.59 6.58 -6.13
CA VAL A 128 9.00 5.36 -5.53
C VAL A 128 8.10 4.69 -6.56
N SER A 129 8.37 3.42 -6.85
CA SER A 129 7.63 2.62 -7.84
C SER A 129 6.55 1.73 -7.22
N THR A 130 6.61 1.45 -5.92
CA THR A 130 5.70 0.50 -5.25
C THR A 130 4.81 1.19 -4.22
N TYR A 131 3.50 1.00 -4.35
CA TYR A 131 2.47 1.55 -3.46
C TYR A 131 1.64 0.42 -2.88
N ASP A 132 1.51 0.38 -1.55
CA ASP A 132 0.62 -0.53 -0.84
C ASP A 132 -0.50 0.29 -0.17
N ILE A 133 -1.68 0.26 -0.77
CA ILE A 133 -2.82 1.11 -0.44
C ILE A 133 -3.87 0.27 0.28
N HIS A 134 -4.17 0.64 1.52
CA HIS A 134 -5.14 -0.03 2.37
C HIS A 134 -6.30 0.92 2.63
N ILE A 135 -7.49 0.58 2.18
CA ILE A 135 -8.69 1.40 2.36
C ILE A 135 -9.62 0.66 3.32
N LEU A 136 -9.81 1.20 4.52
CA LEU A 136 -10.82 0.76 5.47
C LEU A 136 -12.10 1.56 5.28
N TRP A 137 -13.18 0.86 4.96
CA TRP A 137 -14.52 1.42 4.87
C TRP A 137 -15.27 1.25 6.20
N ASP A 138 -15.26 2.30 7.03
CA ASP A 138 -15.90 2.37 8.35
C ASP A 138 -17.07 3.38 8.32
N SER A 139 -17.95 3.25 7.32
CA SER A 139 -19.08 4.17 7.20
C SER A 139 -20.15 3.86 8.23
N LYS A 140 -20.60 4.89 8.98
CA LYS A 140 -21.75 4.75 9.89
C LYS A 140 -23.08 4.52 9.17
N ASP A 141 -23.13 4.68 7.84
CA ASP A 141 -24.34 4.53 7.04
C ASP A 141 -24.39 3.15 6.39
N VAL A 142 -25.47 2.44 6.65
CA VAL A 142 -25.77 1.06 6.21
C VAL A 142 -25.98 1.01 4.68
N ARG A 143 -26.26 2.14 4.02
CA ARG A 143 -26.59 2.15 2.58
C ARG A 143 -25.33 2.14 1.70
N LEU A 144 -25.14 1.03 1.01
CA LEU A 144 -24.03 0.79 0.06
C LEU A 144 -24.23 1.45 -1.33
N GLN A 145 -25.34 2.13 -1.57
CA GLN A 145 -25.62 2.79 -2.84
C GLN A 145 -26.05 4.24 -2.62
N SER A 146 -25.58 5.12 -3.51
CA SER A 146 -26.12 6.48 -3.57
C SER A 146 -27.62 6.44 -3.91
N LYS A 147 -28.41 7.37 -3.38
CA LYS A 147 -29.85 7.49 -3.64
C LYS A 147 -30.25 7.50 -5.13
N LYS A 148 -29.31 7.75 -6.05
CA LYS A 148 -29.55 7.86 -7.50
C LYS A 148 -28.90 6.74 -8.34
N LYS A 149 -28.39 5.64 -7.75
CA LYS A 149 -27.74 4.51 -8.46
C LYS A 149 -26.58 4.91 -9.42
N LYS A 150 -26.02 6.12 -9.30
CA LYS A 150 -25.01 6.65 -10.26
C LYS A 150 -23.57 6.23 -10.00
N LYS A 151 -23.26 5.71 -8.81
CA LYS A 151 -21.91 5.29 -8.42
C LYS A 151 -21.97 4.00 -7.62
N THR A 152 -21.10 3.08 -7.99
CA THR A 152 -20.81 1.83 -7.27
C THR A 152 -19.74 2.11 -6.23
N ILE A 153 -19.80 1.45 -5.06
CA ILE A 153 -18.78 1.64 -4.02
C ILE A 153 -17.38 1.32 -4.51
N GLY A 154 -17.23 0.40 -5.47
CA GLY A 154 -15.95 0.08 -6.11
C GLY A 154 -15.28 1.28 -6.80
N ASP A 155 -16.06 2.24 -7.30
CA ASP A 155 -15.51 3.39 -8.03
C ASP A 155 -14.73 4.35 -7.10
N VAL A 156 -15.03 4.32 -5.80
CA VAL A 156 -14.40 5.20 -4.80
C VAL A 156 -12.96 4.77 -4.50
N PRO A 157 -12.67 3.50 -4.10
CA PRO A 157 -11.32 2.98 -3.97
C PRO A 157 -10.43 3.20 -5.19
N ASP A 158 -10.97 2.99 -6.39
CA ASP A 158 -10.21 3.15 -7.63
C ASP A 158 -9.87 4.62 -7.89
N ALA A 159 -10.83 5.52 -7.73
CA ALA A 159 -10.59 6.96 -7.83
C ALA A 159 -9.60 7.44 -6.77
N MET A 160 -9.73 6.98 -5.52
CA MET A 160 -8.76 7.27 -4.47
C MET A 160 -7.37 6.80 -4.84
N THR A 161 -7.24 5.60 -5.37
CA THR A 161 -5.96 5.02 -5.81
C THR A 161 -5.33 5.84 -6.93
N LYS A 162 -6.12 6.29 -7.92
CA LYS A 162 -5.66 7.20 -8.97
C LYS A 162 -5.07 8.48 -8.38
N THR A 163 -5.74 9.10 -7.42
CA THR A 163 -5.23 10.31 -6.77
C THR A 163 -3.99 10.04 -5.92
N LEU A 164 -3.97 8.97 -5.13
CA LEU A 164 -2.87 8.65 -4.21
C LEU A 164 -1.57 8.33 -4.95
N THR A 165 -1.68 7.85 -6.18
CA THR A 165 -0.53 7.48 -7.02
C THR A 165 0.00 8.65 -7.88
N LEU A 166 -0.57 9.85 -7.77
CA LEU A 166 -0.12 11.05 -8.52
C LEU A 166 1.31 11.49 -8.23
N LEU A 167 1.92 10.99 -7.14
CA LEU A 167 3.33 11.24 -6.86
C LEU A 167 4.26 10.45 -7.79
N MET A 168 3.81 9.32 -8.35
CA MET A 168 4.61 8.47 -9.22
C MET A 168 4.77 9.12 -10.60
N ARG A 169 6.00 9.16 -11.12
CA ARG A 169 6.25 9.68 -12.48
C ARG A 169 5.66 8.73 -13.52
N GLU A 170 5.04 9.29 -14.56
CA GLU A 170 4.42 8.53 -15.66
C GLU A 170 5.37 7.52 -16.34
N GLY A 171 6.64 7.89 -16.55
CA GLY A 171 7.63 6.97 -17.11
C GLY A 171 7.96 5.79 -16.19
N LEU A 172 7.98 6.03 -14.87
CA LEU A 172 8.22 4.99 -13.87
C LEU A 172 7.01 4.07 -13.73
N LYS A 173 5.81 4.65 -13.79
CA LYS A 173 4.52 3.97 -13.70
C LYS A 173 4.42 2.80 -14.67
N LYS A 174 4.79 3.02 -15.93
CA LYS A 174 4.76 1.98 -16.98
C LYS A 174 5.89 0.96 -16.86
N ARG A 175 7.07 1.38 -16.42
CA ARG A 175 8.28 0.53 -16.40
C ARG A 175 8.36 -0.37 -15.17
N GLU A 176 7.98 0.15 -14.02
CA GLU A 176 8.21 -0.46 -12.71
C GLU A 176 7.04 -0.23 -11.72
N GLY A 177 6.01 0.52 -12.10
CA GLY A 177 4.92 0.88 -11.21
C GLY A 177 4.15 -0.34 -10.72
N ARG A 178 4.11 -0.54 -9.41
CA ARG A 178 3.38 -1.59 -8.71
C ARG A 178 2.41 -0.98 -7.71
N VAL A 179 1.16 -1.36 -7.78
CA VAL A 179 0.14 -0.93 -6.82
C VAL A 179 -0.58 -2.15 -6.27
N ASN A 180 -0.58 -2.28 -4.95
CA ASN A 180 -1.37 -3.26 -4.22
C ASN A 180 -2.49 -2.51 -3.51
N LEU A 181 -3.73 -2.70 -3.94
CA LEU A 181 -4.92 -2.12 -3.32
C LEU A 181 -5.61 -3.17 -2.47
N ARG A 182 -5.83 -2.87 -1.19
CA ARG A 182 -6.58 -3.71 -0.26
C ARG A 182 -7.77 -2.94 0.28
N LEU A 183 -8.98 -3.39 -0.03
CA LEU A 183 -10.22 -2.83 0.47
C LEU A 183 -10.74 -3.66 1.63
N TYR A 184 -10.82 -3.07 2.81
CA TYR A 184 -11.38 -3.66 4.02
C TYR A 184 -12.79 -3.14 4.25
N LEU A 185 -13.76 -4.05 4.31
CA LEU A 185 -15.13 -3.73 4.69
C LEU A 185 -15.36 -4.12 6.16
N GLU A 186 -16.05 -3.28 6.92
CA GLU A 186 -16.40 -3.62 8.30
C GLU A 186 -17.51 -4.68 8.36
N SER A 187 -17.58 -5.49 9.44
CA SER A 187 -18.44 -6.68 9.53
C SER A 187 -19.93 -6.42 9.32
N ARG A 188 -20.40 -5.22 9.67
CA ARG A 188 -21.80 -4.81 9.41
C ARG A 188 -22.13 -4.73 7.92
N PHE A 189 -21.16 -4.38 7.07
CA PHE A 189 -21.32 -4.34 5.63
C PHE A 189 -21.22 -5.72 5.01
N SER A 190 -20.36 -6.59 5.54
CA SER A 190 -20.23 -7.99 5.12
C SER A 190 -21.55 -8.74 5.19
N ALA A 191 -22.24 -8.65 6.34
CA ALA A 191 -23.55 -9.26 6.52
C ALA A 191 -24.55 -8.73 5.50
N MET A 192 -24.58 -7.42 5.29
CA MET A 192 -25.46 -6.81 4.30
C MET A 192 -25.17 -7.20 2.86
N LEU A 193 -23.90 -7.31 2.46
CA LEU A 193 -23.54 -7.78 1.12
C LEU A 193 -24.05 -9.20 0.87
N SER A 194 -24.09 -10.04 1.90
CA SER A 194 -24.67 -11.39 1.81
C SER A 194 -26.20 -11.39 1.76
N PHE A 195 -26.87 -10.43 2.42
CA PHE A 195 -28.34 -10.37 2.50
C PHE A 195 -29.01 -9.53 1.41
N SER A 196 -28.28 -8.58 0.86
CA SER A 196 -28.80 -7.67 -0.14
C SER A 196 -28.29 -8.10 -1.51
N GLN A 197 -29.18 -8.26 -2.48
CA GLN A 197 -28.84 -8.38 -3.92
C GLN A 197 -28.18 -7.08 -4.46
N ILE A 198 -27.50 -6.32 -3.61
CA ILE A 198 -26.79 -5.11 -3.96
C ILE A 198 -25.58 -5.55 -4.79
N GLN A 199 -25.52 -5.03 -6.01
CA GLN A 199 -24.44 -5.15 -7.01
C GLN A 199 -23.11 -4.54 -6.53
N PHE A 200 -22.67 -4.90 -5.34
CA PHE A 200 -21.26 -4.94 -5.01
C PHE A 200 -20.89 -6.42 -5.07
N SER A 201 -21.06 -7.00 -6.27
CA SER A 201 -20.47 -8.30 -6.53
C SER A 201 -18.98 -8.11 -6.37
N SER A 202 -18.35 -8.86 -5.48
CA SER A 202 -16.90 -8.92 -5.39
C SER A 202 -16.31 -9.27 -6.76
N ALA A 203 -17.04 -10.02 -7.59
CA ALA A 203 -16.67 -10.28 -8.97
C ALA A 203 -16.81 -9.04 -9.88
N ASP A 204 -17.74 -8.10 -9.63
CA ASP A 204 -17.82 -6.83 -10.39
C ASP A 204 -16.70 -5.87 -10.00
N TYR A 205 -16.34 -5.80 -8.72
CA TYR A 205 -15.20 -4.99 -8.28
C TYR A 205 -13.89 -5.56 -8.82
N LEU A 206 -13.69 -6.89 -8.71
CA LEU A 206 -12.47 -7.55 -9.17
C LEU A 206 -12.40 -7.75 -10.69
N SER A 207 -13.52 -7.78 -11.43
CA SER A 207 -13.49 -7.78 -12.90
C SER A 207 -13.22 -6.39 -13.49
N ARG A 208 -13.51 -5.31 -12.75
CA ARG A 208 -13.11 -3.94 -13.11
C ARG A 208 -11.64 -3.63 -12.87
N VAL A 209 -10.90 -4.55 -12.24
CA VAL A 209 -9.46 -4.43 -11.93
C VAL A 209 -8.59 -4.60 -13.19
N GLU A 210 -9.22 -4.74 -14.37
CA GLU A 210 -8.54 -4.50 -15.64
C GLU A 210 -8.06 -3.05 -15.72
N THR A 211 -6.85 -2.89 -15.18
CA THR A 211 -5.92 -1.78 -15.34
C THR A 211 -6.41 -0.42 -14.86
N LEU A 212 -6.02 -0.07 -13.63
CA LEU A 212 -5.68 1.34 -13.38
C LEU A 212 -4.63 1.72 -14.44
N ASP A 213 -5.02 2.54 -15.42
CA ASP A 213 -4.25 2.72 -16.66
C ASP A 213 -2.78 3.06 -16.39
N GLY A 214 -1.88 2.32 -17.03
CA GLY A 214 -0.46 2.64 -17.13
C GLY A 214 0.47 2.12 -16.03
N PHE A 215 -0.01 1.32 -15.09
CA PHE A 215 0.88 0.59 -14.15
C PHE A 215 1.38 -0.72 -14.76
N ARG A 216 2.58 -1.15 -14.36
CA ARG A 216 3.13 -2.46 -14.73
C ARG A 216 2.41 -3.59 -14.02
N GLU A 217 2.13 -3.43 -12.73
CA GLU A 217 1.40 -4.41 -11.93
C GLU A 217 0.36 -3.68 -11.08
N TYR A 218 -0.87 -4.18 -11.11
CA TYR A 218 -1.98 -3.69 -10.30
C TYR A 218 -2.67 -4.90 -9.67
N ASN A 219 -2.59 -5.02 -8.34
CA ASN A 219 -3.25 -6.07 -7.58
C ASN A 219 -4.34 -5.44 -6.72
N ALA A 220 -5.54 -5.98 -6.75
CA ALA A 220 -6.63 -5.55 -5.88
C ALA A 220 -7.18 -6.73 -5.08
N GLU A 221 -7.36 -6.54 -3.77
CA GLU A 221 -7.88 -7.53 -2.85
C GLU A 221 -9.06 -6.94 -2.07
N LEU A 222 -10.15 -7.69 -1.99
CA LEU A 222 -11.27 -7.38 -1.11
C LEU A 222 -11.19 -8.26 0.14
N LEU A 223 -11.11 -7.60 1.30
CA LEU A 223 -10.99 -8.23 2.61
C LEU A 223 -12.29 -8.00 3.41
N VAL A 224 -12.95 -9.12 3.70
CA VAL A 224 -14.23 -9.15 4.40
C VAL A 224 -14.03 -9.91 5.71
N PRO A 225 -14.42 -9.35 6.87
CA PRO A 225 -14.26 -10.01 8.15
C PRO A 225 -15.09 -11.29 8.18
N LEU A 226 -14.45 -12.37 8.60
CA LEU A 226 -15.13 -13.64 8.85
C LEU A 226 -15.93 -13.49 10.14
N ASN A 227 -17.22 -13.87 10.11
CA ASN A 227 -18.16 -13.86 11.25
C ASN A 227 -17.46 -13.94 12.63
N GLN A 228 -17.47 -12.85 13.40
CA GLN A 228 -17.08 -12.88 14.81
C GLN A 228 -18.26 -12.52 15.69
N LYS A 229 -18.64 -13.49 16.51
CA LYS A 229 -19.64 -13.42 17.58
C LYS A 229 -19.13 -12.69 18.84
N GLU A 230 -18.04 -11.92 18.77
CA GLU A 230 -17.46 -11.31 19.97
C GLU A 230 -17.56 -9.77 19.99
N PRO A 231 -17.83 -9.17 21.18
CA PRO A 231 -18.02 -7.75 21.31
C PRO A 231 -16.69 -6.99 21.17
N ARG A 232 -16.80 -5.78 20.62
CA ARG A 232 -15.72 -4.82 20.42
C ARG A 232 -15.23 -4.27 21.76
N GLU A 233 -13.94 -4.38 22.01
CA GLU A 233 -13.13 -3.35 22.68
C GLU A 233 -11.66 -3.79 22.69
N GLN A 234 -10.91 -3.42 21.65
CA GLN A 234 -9.49 -3.06 21.78
C GLN A 234 -8.91 -2.67 20.42
N TRP A 235 -8.44 -1.42 20.35
CA TRP A 235 -7.37 -1.05 19.43
C TRP A 235 -6.15 -1.92 19.74
N VAL A 236 -5.78 -2.83 18.83
CA VAL A 236 -4.43 -3.40 18.81
C VAL A 236 -3.87 -3.38 17.39
N PRO A 237 -2.71 -2.75 17.17
CA PRO A 237 -1.86 -3.00 16.02
C PRO A 237 -1.19 -4.36 16.23
N HIS A 238 -1.47 -5.37 15.39
CA HIS A 238 -0.63 -6.52 15.02
C HIS A 238 -1.52 -7.54 14.25
N SER A 239 -1.00 -8.04 13.12
CA SER A 239 -1.56 -9.07 12.23
C SER A 239 -3.03 -8.91 11.80
N ILE A 240 -3.25 -8.14 10.71
CA ILE A 240 -4.51 -8.14 9.94
C ILE A 240 -4.80 -9.53 9.30
N ALA A 241 -3.81 -10.43 9.26
CA ALA A 241 -3.91 -11.73 8.58
C ALA A 241 -4.89 -12.74 9.21
N THR A 242 -5.34 -12.57 10.45
CA THR A 242 -6.09 -13.63 11.16
C THR A 242 -7.62 -13.41 11.23
N ARG A 243 -8.14 -12.27 10.77
CA ARG A 243 -9.58 -11.90 10.96
C ARG A 243 -10.39 -11.70 9.69
N TYR A 244 -9.77 -11.77 8.52
CA TYR A 244 -10.41 -11.51 7.24
C TYR A 244 -10.27 -12.72 6.31
N ALA A 245 -11.30 -13.01 5.53
CA ALA A 245 -11.15 -13.84 4.34
C ALA A 245 -10.58 -12.97 3.21
N VAL A 246 -9.60 -13.50 2.49
CA VAL A 246 -9.10 -12.88 1.26
C VAL A 246 -9.86 -13.51 0.10
N LEU A 247 -10.60 -12.70 -0.65
CA LEU A 247 -11.16 -13.12 -1.94
C LEU A 247 -10.17 -12.71 -3.03
N VAL A 248 -9.42 -13.69 -3.56
CA VAL A 248 -8.52 -13.52 -4.71
C VAL A 248 -9.17 -14.22 -5.90
N VAL A 249 -9.47 -13.50 -6.97
CA VAL A 249 -9.94 -14.11 -8.23
C VAL A 249 -8.80 -14.01 -9.24
N LYS A 250 -8.24 -15.15 -9.64
CA LYS A 250 -7.36 -15.25 -10.82
C LYS A 250 -8.20 -15.70 -12.01
N GLU A 251 -7.88 -15.19 -13.20
CA GLU A 251 -8.50 -15.58 -14.46
C GLU A 251 -8.71 -17.11 -14.49
N GLU A 252 -9.97 -17.49 -14.67
CA GLU A 252 -10.55 -18.84 -14.80
C GLU A 252 -11.01 -19.61 -13.55
N SER A 253 -10.85 -19.14 -12.30
CA SER A 253 -11.64 -19.71 -11.18
C SER A 253 -11.69 -18.83 -9.93
N VAL A 254 -12.88 -18.72 -9.32
CA VAL A 254 -13.07 -18.14 -7.98
C VAL A 254 -12.74 -19.21 -6.95
N GLU A 255 -11.49 -19.27 -6.49
CA GLU A 255 -11.10 -20.11 -5.35
C GLU A 255 -11.20 -19.33 -4.04
N THR A 256 -11.99 -19.85 -3.10
CA THR A 256 -11.97 -19.41 -1.70
C THR A 256 -10.83 -20.14 -0.99
N SER A 257 -9.71 -19.46 -0.72
CA SER A 257 -8.61 -20.05 0.05
C SER A 257 -8.75 -19.72 1.53
N PHE A 258 -8.81 -20.76 2.36
CA PHE A 258 -8.83 -20.63 3.82
C PHE A 258 -7.43 -20.33 4.34
N ALA A 259 -7.32 -19.39 5.27
CA ALA A 259 -6.07 -19.11 5.97
C ALA A 259 -5.60 -20.34 6.78
N ARG A 260 -4.67 -21.10 6.21
CA ARG A 260 -3.79 -22.05 6.91
C ARG A 260 -2.33 -21.65 6.66
N PRO A 261 -1.42 -21.92 7.61
CA PRO A 261 -0.10 -21.32 7.63
C PRO A 261 0.70 -21.72 6.38
N TRP A 262 0.95 -20.72 5.55
CA TRP A 262 1.88 -20.61 4.42
C TRP A 262 2.58 -21.92 3.98
N LYS A 263 2.10 -22.51 2.87
CA LYS A 263 2.96 -23.14 1.87
C LYS A 263 2.83 -22.34 0.57
N ARG A 264 3.92 -21.70 0.14
CA ARG A 264 4.00 -21.00 -1.16
C ARG A 264 3.89 -22.02 -2.29
N LEU A 265 2.78 -22.05 -3.02
CA LEU A 265 2.69 -22.71 -4.32
C LEU A 265 3.12 -21.69 -5.39
N TRP A 266 4.33 -21.89 -5.94
CA TRP A 266 4.77 -21.22 -7.15
C TRP A 266 4.27 -22.00 -8.35
N PHE A 267 3.54 -21.35 -9.25
CA PHE A 267 3.38 -21.83 -10.62
C PHE A 267 3.97 -20.83 -11.59
N LYS A 268 4.97 -21.31 -12.33
CA LYS A 268 5.66 -20.62 -13.41
C LYS A 268 4.82 -20.81 -14.67
N LYS A 269 4.25 -19.75 -15.24
CA LYS A 269 3.57 -19.84 -16.55
C LYS A 269 4.65 -20.05 -17.60
N LYS A 270 4.67 -21.20 -18.27
CA LYS A 270 5.32 -21.37 -19.57
C LYS A 270 4.37 -20.78 -20.61
N GLY A 271 4.91 -19.86 -21.39
CA GLY A 271 4.32 -19.24 -22.58
C GLY A 271 5.43 -18.45 -23.23
#